data_AF-A0A662S1K5-F1
#
_entry.id   AF-A0A662S1K5-F1
#
_cell.length_a   1.000
_cell.length_b   1.000
_cell.length_c   1.000
_cell.angle_alpha   90.00
_cell.angle_beta   90.00
_cell.angle_gamma   90.00
#
_symmetry.space_group_name_H-M   'P 1'
#
loop_
_entity.id
_entity.type
_entity.pdbx_description
1 polymer ?
#
loop_
_entity_poly.entity_id
_entity_poly.type
_entity_poly.pdbx_seq_one_letter_code
_entity_poly.pdbx_strand_id
1 'polypeptide(L)' 'MTFQEAVDRLLNKKICMKCYARNPPNATRCRRCGSHDLRPKAKERRGGK' A
#
# COMPACT_ATOMS: atom_id res chain seq x y z
N MET A 1 -10.78 -20.65 -1.34
CA MET A 1 -9.66 -20.48 -2.29
C MET A 1 -9.31 -19.00 -2.33
N THR A 2 -8.11 -18.60 -1.93
CA THR A 2 -7.69 -17.20 -1.92
C THR A 2 -7.27 -16.78 -3.32
N PHE A 3 -7.90 -15.74 -3.87
CA PHE A 3 -7.67 -15.28 -5.23
C PHE A 3 -6.37 -14.47 -5.31
N GLN A 4 -5.28 -15.11 -5.72
CA GLN A 4 -3.94 -14.52 -5.66
C GLN A 4 -3.80 -13.24 -6.51
N GLU A 5 -4.45 -13.19 -7.68
CA GLU A 5 -4.46 -12.01 -8.56
C GLU A 5 -5.16 -10.80 -7.92
N ALA A 6 -6.23 -11.05 -7.15
CA ALA A 6 -6.94 -9.98 -6.45
C ALA A 6 -6.08 -9.44 -5.31
N VAL A 7 -5.37 -10.32 -4.60
CA VAL A 7 -4.45 -9.94 -3.51
C VAL A 7 -3.35 -9.03 -4.04
N ASP A 8 -2.70 -9.37 -5.15
CA ASP A 8 -1.65 -8.53 -5.73
C ASP A 8 -2.19 -7.16 -6.15
N ARG A 9 -3.29 -7.12 -6.92
CA ARG A 9 -3.88 -5.86 -7.42
C ARG A 9 -4.33 -4.91 -6.30
N LEU A 10 -4.80 -5.44 -5.18
CA LEU A 10 -5.39 -4.64 -4.09
C LEU A 10 -4.40 -4.30 -2.97
N LEU A 11 -3.46 -5.19 -2.68
CA LEU A 11 -2.59 -5.15 -1.50
C LEU A 11 -1.13 -4.85 -1.85
N ASN A 12 -0.67 -5.05 -3.08
CA ASN A 12 0.70 -4.73 -3.52
C ASN A 12 0.88 -3.24 -3.82
N LYS A 13 0.61 -2.38 -2.83
CA LYS A 13 0.70 -0.92 -2.94
C LYS A 13 1.34 -0.31 -1.70
N LYS A 14 2.04 0.81 -1.89
CA LYS A 14 2.60 1.62 -0.80
C LYS A 14 1.66 2.78 -0.48
N ILE A 15 1.53 3.13 0.79
CA ILE A 15 0.73 4.23 1.30
C ILE A 15 1.68 5.28 1.89
N CYS A 16 1.52 6.53 1.50
CA CYS A 16 2.28 7.61 2.12
C CYS A 16 1.83 7.85 3.57
N MET A 17 2.77 8.04 4.50
CA MET A 17 2.43 8.33 5.89
C MET A 17 2.00 9.78 6.14
N LYS A 18 2.29 10.70 5.20
CA LYS A 18 1.85 12.11 5.29
C LYS A 18 0.48 12.35 4.67
N CYS A 19 0.28 11.93 3.42
CA CYS A 19 -0.94 12.25 2.65
C CYS A 19 -1.83 11.04 2.37
N TYR A 20 -1.49 9.86 2.88
CA TYR A 20 -2.24 8.60 2.70
C TYR A 20 -2.51 8.19 1.24
N ALA A 21 -1.81 8.80 0.28
CA ALA A 21 -1.94 8.45 -1.13
C ALA A 21 -1.44 7.03 -1.39
N ARG A 22 -2.14 6.33 -2.30
CA ARG A 22 -1.73 5.03 -2.85
C ARG A 22 -0.67 5.25 -3.94
N ASN A 23 0.51 4.69 -3.71
CA ASN A 23 1.66 4.72 -4.59
C ASN A 23 1.98 3.29 -5.06
N PRO A 24 2.62 3.13 -6.23
CA PRO A 24 3.02 1.82 -6.71
C PRO A 24 4.07 1.18 -5.78
N PRO A 25 4.22 -0.16 -5.80
CA PRO A 25 5.10 -0.88 -4.87
C PRO A 25 6.58 -0.54 -5.06
N ASN A 26 6.98 -0.14 -6.27
CA ASN A 26 8.34 0.32 -6.59
C ASN A 26 8.55 1.83 -6.36
N ALA A 27 7.56 2.57 -5.84
CA ALA A 27 7.73 3.99 -5.54
C ALA A 27 8.78 4.23 -4.45
N THR A 28 9.69 5.16 -4.71
CA THR A 28 10.68 5.72 -3.77
C THR A 28 10.19 7.01 -3.11
N ARG A 29 9.28 7.74 -3.78
CA ARG A 29 8.68 9.00 -3.29
C ARG A 29 7.18 9.04 -3.57
N CYS A 30 6.44 9.75 -2.73
CA CYS A 30 5.01 9.93 -2.95
C CYS A 30 4.74 10.84 -4.14
N ARG A 31 3.92 10.37 -5.09
CA ARG A 31 3.53 11.13 -6.29
C ARG A 31 2.73 12.41 -6.02
N ARG A 32 2.20 12.58 -4.80
CA ARG A 32 1.33 13.70 -4.43
C ARG A 32 2.04 14.76 -3.57
N CYS A 33 2.81 14.34 -2.58
CA CYS A 33 3.47 15.25 -1.63
C CYS A 33 5.01 15.20 -1.66
N GLY A 34 5.61 14.31 -2.47
CA GLY A 34 7.07 14.17 -2.54
C GLY A 34 7.73 13.47 -1.35
N SER A 35 7.03 13.19 -0.25
CA SER A 35 7.63 12.54 0.93
C SER A 35 8.11 11.12 0.61
N HIS A 36 9.21 10.73 1.24
CA HIS A 36 9.85 9.42 1.09
C HIS A 36 9.27 8.37 2.07
N ASP A 37 8.49 8.83 3.05
CA ASP A 37 7.79 8.01 4.04
C ASP A 37 6.61 7.25 3.42
N LEU A 38 6.93 6.10 2.83
CA LEU A 38 5.99 5.19 2.17
C LEU A 38 5.97 3.86 2.91
N ARG A 39 4.85 3.50 3.52
CA ARG A 39 4.64 2.21 4.17
C ARG A 39 3.94 1.22 3.24
N PRO A 40 4.23 -0.09 3.30
CA PRO A 40 3.43 -1.08 2.59
C PRO A 40 1.99 -1.11 3.15
N LYS A 41 1.01 -1.38 2.29
CA LYS A 41 -0.35 -1.68 2.72
C LYS A 41 -0.35 -3.03 3.44
N ALA A 42 -1.06 -3.12 4.57
CA ALA A 42 -1.16 -4.39 5.29
C ALA A 42 -1.88 -5.42 4.43
N LYS A 43 -1.26 -6.59 4.31
CA LYS A 43 -1.84 -7.77 3.65
C LYS A 43 -2.86 -8.47 4.55
N GLU A 44 -2.67 -8.37 5.86
CA GLU A 44 -3.53 -8.99 6.87
C GLU A 44 -4.51 -7.98 7.45
N ARG A 45 -5.73 -8.43 7.76
CA ARG A 45 -6.75 -7.60 8.42
C ARG A 45 -6.30 -7.35 9.85
N ARG A 46 -6.11 -6.08 10.24
CA ARG A 46 -5.69 -5.70 11.61
C ARG A 46 -6.84 -5.69 12.63
N GLY A 47 -7.81 -6.56 12.44
CA GLY A 47 -9.05 -6.60 13.22
C GLY A 47 -9.85 -7.83 12.85
N GLY A 48 -9.55 -8.93 13.52
CA GLY A 48 -10.39 -10.12 13.57
C GLY A 48 -10.57 -10.48 15.04
N LYS A 49 -11.80 -10.34 15.54
CA LYS A 49 -12.32 -11.33 16.49
C LYS A 49 -12.84 -12.50 15.66
#